data_AF-A0A662HXJ8-F1
#
_entry.id   AF-A0A662HXJ8-F1
#
_cell.length_a   1.000
_cell.length_b   1.000
_cell.length_c   1.000
_cell.angle_alpha   90.00
_cell.angle_beta   90.00
_cell.angle_gamma   90.00
#
_symmetry.space_group_name_H-M   'P 1'
#
loop_
_entity.id
_entity.type
_entity.pdbx_description
1 polymer ?
#
loop_
_entity_poly.entity_id
_entity_poly.type
_entity_poly.pdbx_seq_one_letter_code
_entity_poly.pdbx_strand_id
1 'polypeptide(L)' 'MNKYWSVGILRLVIDLWKNPETHTIVDSILSNLSKKYGVEKRKAVPILAKKLEPILIEMGYEVTEGVVNNWHLISNKEA' A
#
# COMPACT_ATOMS: atom_id res chain seq x y z
N MET A 1 -9.69 -10.85 -16.64
CA MET A 1 -8.69 -9.77 -16.53
C MET A 1 -9.22 -8.74 -15.54
N ASN A 2 -8.83 -8.83 -14.27
CA ASN A 2 -9.31 -7.91 -13.25
C ASN A 2 -8.53 -6.59 -13.38
N LYS A 3 -9.09 -5.66 -14.17
CA LYS A 3 -8.42 -4.42 -14.62
C LYS A 3 -8.41 -3.33 -13.55
N TYR A 4 -9.06 -3.57 -12.42
CA TYR A 4 -9.10 -2.69 -11.27
C TYR A 4 -8.04 -3.16 -10.28
N TRP A 5 -6.79 -2.76 -10.55
CA TRP A 5 -5.80 -2.64 -9.48
C TRP A 5 -6.44 -1.92 -8.29
N SER A 6 -6.24 -2.44 -7.08
CA SER A 6 -6.80 -1.83 -5.87
C SER A 6 -6.34 -0.37 -5.75
N VAL A 7 -7.23 0.55 -6.12
CA VAL A 7 -7.05 2.00 -5.95
C VAL A 7 -6.77 2.33 -4.47
N GLY A 8 -7.20 1.45 -3.56
CA GLY A 8 -7.05 1.60 -2.12
C GLY A 8 -5.62 1.43 -1.66
N ILE A 9 -4.89 0.45 -2.21
CA ILE A 9 -3.49 0.26 -1.85
C ILE A 9 -2.64 1.37 -2.46
N LEU A 10 -2.95 1.80 -3.68
CA LEU A 10 -2.30 2.97 -4.29
C LEU A 10 -2.47 4.21 -3.41
N ARG A 11 -3.69 4.47 -2.95
CA ARG A 11 -4.00 5.57 -2.03
C ARG A 11 -3.25 5.40 -0.71
N LEU A 12 -3.26 4.21 -0.11
CA LEU A 12 -2.54 3.93 1.12
C LEU A 12 -1.04 4.24 0.99
N VAL A 13 -0.40 3.82 -0.10
CA VAL A 13 1.02 4.14 -0.32
C VAL A 13 1.25 5.65 -0.41
N ILE A 14 0.37 6.38 -1.10
CA ILE A 14 0.46 7.84 -1.21
C ILE A 14 0.24 8.50 0.16
N ASP A 15 -0.74 8.04 0.94
CA ASP A 15 -1.06 8.58 2.25
C ASP A 15 0.10 8.33 3.24
N LEU A 16 0.67 7.12 3.24
CA LEU A 16 1.88 6.80 4.01
C LEU A 16 3.10 7.60 3.55
N TRP A 17 3.20 7.92 2.26
CA TRP A 17 4.30 8.75 1.77
C TRP A 17 4.15 10.21 2.17
N LYS A 18 2.91 10.72 2.26
CA LYS A 18 2.62 12.11 2.69
C LYS A 18 2.66 12.29 4.20
N ASN A 19 2.40 11.25 4.97
CA ASN A 19 2.43 11.31 6.43
C ASN A 19 3.88 11.49 6.93
N PRO A 20 4.18 12.53 7.73
CA PRO A 20 5.53 12.80 8.25
C PRO A 20 6.18 11.64 9.01
N GLU A 21 5.38 10.84 9.73
CA GLU A 21 5.88 9.73 10.55
C GLU A 21 6.39 8.56 9.68
N THR A 22 5.72 8.32 8.56
CA THR A 22 6.03 7.21 7.65
C THR A 22 6.78 7.64 6.39
N HIS A 23 6.89 8.96 6.14
CA HIS A 23 7.48 9.54 4.94
C HIS A 23 8.88 8.99 4.66
N THR A 24 9.78 9.05 5.65
CA THR A 24 11.19 8.64 5.49
C THR A 24 11.31 7.17 5.09
N ILE A 25 10.48 6.30 5.70
CA ILE A 25 10.48 4.86 5.41
C ILE A 25 9.97 4.62 4.00
N VAL A 26 8.83 5.22 3.64
CA VAL A 26 8.22 5.04 2.32
C VAL A 26 9.09 5.64 1.22
N ASP A 27 9.68 6.82 1.43
CA ASP A 27 10.57 7.46 0.47
C ASP A 27 11.82 6.62 0.21
N SER A 28 12.38 5.99 1.25
CA SER A 28 13.50 5.06 1.11
C SER A 28 13.12 3.82 0.28
N ILE A 29 11.96 3.22 0.56
CA ILE A 29 11.45 2.06 -0.21
C ILE A 29 11.23 2.45 -1.68
N LEU A 30 10.58 3.59 -1.94
CA LEU A 30 10.34 4.09 -3.29
C LEU A 30 11.64 4.40 -4.02
N SER A 31 12.64 4.95 -3.33
CA SER A 31 13.98 5.21 -3.89
C SER A 31 14.70 3.91 -4.27
N ASN A 32 14.59 2.87 -3.45
CA ASN A 32 15.17 1.56 -3.75
C ASN A 32 14.48 0.88 -4.94
N LEU A 33 13.15 0.95 -5.00
CA LEU A 33 12.38 0.44 -6.14
C LEU A 33 12.69 1.23 -7.41
N SER A 34 12.75 2.55 -7.32
CA SER A 34 13.13 3.44 -8.43
C SER A 34 14.48 3.03 -9.03
N LYS A 35 15.51 2.85 -8.19
CA LYS A 35 16.84 2.38 -8.62
C LYS A 35 16.79 0.97 -9.21
N LYS A 36 16.12 0.03 -8.54
CA LYS A 36 16.02 -1.37 -8.95
C LYS A 36 15.38 -1.54 -10.33
N TYR A 37 14.35 -0.76 -10.62
CA TYR A 37 13.58 -0.86 -11.86
C TYR A 37 13.98 0.19 -12.90
N GLY A 38 14.93 1.08 -12.61
CA GLY A 38 15.35 2.15 -13.53
C GLY A 38 14.25 3.14 -13.87
N VAL A 39 13.31 3.38 -12.94
CA VAL A 39 12.15 4.25 -13.14
C VAL A 39 12.20 5.43 -12.17
N GLU A 40 11.54 6.53 -12.52
CA GLU A 40 11.33 7.64 -11.58
C GLU A 40 10.64 7.19 -10.29
N LYS A 41 10.95 7.85 -9.16
CA LYS A 41 10.36 7.55 -7.85
C LYS A 41 8.84 7.52 -7.86
N ARG A 42 8.19 8.44 -8.58
CA ARG A 42 6.72 8.47 -8.74
C ARG A 42 6.18 7.22 -9.45
N LYS A 43 6.92 6.68 -10.42
CA LYS A 43 6.58 5.44 -11.14
C LYS A 43 6.84 4.19 -10.29
N ALA A 44 7.57 4.32 -9.19
CA ALA A 44 7.76 3.24 -8.21
C ALA A 44 6.57 3.08 -7.24
N VAL A 45 5.70 4.08 -7.10
CA VAL A 45 4.48 4.03 -6.27
C VAL A 45 3.57 2.86 -6.63
N PRO A 46 3.17 2.66 -7.90
CA PRO A 46 2.39 1.49 -8.25
C PRO A 46 3.13 0.18 -7.99
N ILE A 47 4.44 0.14 -8.24
CA ILE A 47 5.25 -1.06 -7.97
C ILE A 47 5.21 -1.45 -6.48
N LEU A 48 5.30 -0.46 -5.59
CA LEU A 48 5.16 -0.67 -4.15
C LEU A 48 3.75 -1.15 -3.78
N ALA A 49 2.71 -0.53 -4.34
CA ALA A 49 1.33 -0.95 -4.09
C ALA A 49 1.09 -2.43 -4.45
N LYS A 50 1.57 -2.86 -5.62
CA LYS A 50 1.48 -4.28 -6.05
C LYS A 50 2.20 -5.23 -5.08
N LYS A 51 3.30 -4.78 -4.47
CA LYS A 51 4.08 -5.58 -3.52
C LYS A 51 3.45 -5.63 -2.12
N LEU A 52 2.73 -4.57 -1.73
CA LEU A 52 2.05 -4.50 -0.43
C LEU A 52 0.74 -5.30 -0.40
N GLU A 53 0.06 -5.44 -1.53
CA GLU A 53 -1.19 -6.19 -1.63
C GLU A 53 -1.16 -7.59 -0.99
N PRO A 54 -0.22 -8.50 -1.34
CA PRO A 54 -0.16 -9.81 -0.70
C PRO A 54 0.17 -9.72 0.80
N ILE A 55 0.99 -8.77 1.22
CA ILE A 55 1.39 -8.60 2.63
C ILE A 55 0.17 -8.17 3.47
N LEU A 56 -0.62 -7.23 2.95
CA LEU A 56 -1.83 -6.77 3.63
C LEU A 56 -2.84 -7.92 3.78
N ILE A 57 -3.03 -8.73 2.74
CA ILE A 57 -3.90 -9.91 2.78
C ILE A 57 -3.39 -10.92 3.83
N GLU A 58 -2.08 -11.22 3.84
CA GLU A 58 -1.47 -12.10 4.85
C GLU A 58 -1.64 -11.57 6.28
N MET A 59 -1.64 -10.25 6.47
CA MET A 59 -1.88 -9.60 7.75
C MET A 59 -3.37 -9.54 8.14
N GLY A 60 -4.27 -10.12 7.33
CA GLY A 60 -5.71 -10.14 7.59
C GLY A 60 -6.44 -8.84 7.23
N TYR A 61 -5.83 -7.98 6.40
CA TYR A 61 -6.52 -6.83 5.84
C TYR A 61 -7.33 -7.25 4.62
N GLU A 62 -8.58 -6.82 4.58
CA GLU A 62 -9.41 -6.91 3.40
C GLU A 62 -9.08 -5.76 2.46
N VAL A 63 -8.86 -6.10 1.19
CA VAL A 63 -8.57 -5.15 0.12
C VAL A 63 -9.75 -5.17 -0.86
N THR A 64 -10.76 -4.35 -0.61
CA THR A 64 -11.97 -4.26 -1.44
C THR A 64 -12.19 -2.82 -1.91
N GLU A 65 -12.45 -2.66 -3.21
CA GLU A 65 -12.94 -1.43 -3.87
C GLU A 65 -12.35 -0.07 -3.43
N GLY A 66 -11.05 -0.01 -3.09
CA GLY A 66 -10.44 1.26 -2.71
C GLY A 66 -10.21 1.46 -1.22
N VAL A 67 -10.56 0.48 -0.39
CA VAL A 67 -10.41 0.52 1.06
C VAL A 67 -9.55 -0.66 1.53
N VAL A 68 -8.63 -0.37 2.45
CA VAL A 68 -7.83 -1.38 3.16
C VAL A 68 -8.40 -1.45 4.58
N ASN A 69 -9.21 -2.47 4.85
CA ASN A 69 -9.89 -2.64 6.14
C ASN A 69 -9.20 -3.71 6.98
N ASN A 70 -8.99 -3.46 8.27
CA ASN A 70 -8.50 -4.48 9.20
C ASN A 70 -9.69 -5.19 9.86
N TRP A 71 -10.06 -6.37 9.36
CA TRP A 71 -11.24 -7.07 9.87
C TRP A 71 -11.05 -7.52 11.34
N HIS A 72 -9.82 -7.89 11.72
CA HIS A 72 -9.51 -8.35 13.08
C HIS A 72 -9.66 -7.28 14.18
N LEU A 73 -9.65 -6.00 13.83
CA LEU A 73 -9.89 -4.90 14.78
C LEU A 73 -11.38 -4.54 14.90
N ILE A 74 -12.20 -4.88 13.90
CA ILE A 74 -13.64 -4.56 13.89
C ILE A 74 -14.40 -5.54 14.79
N SER A 75 -14.04 -6.84 14.74
CA SER A 75 -14.72 -7.88 15.51
C SER A 75 -14.51 -7.78 17.04
N ASN A 76 -13.48 -7.07 17.50
CA ASN A 76 -13.19 -6.88 18.93
C ASN A 76 -13.82 -5.60 19.52
N LYS A 77 -14.53 -4.80 18.73
CA LYS A 77 -15.26 -3.62 19.23
C LYS A 77 -16.75 -3.86 19.47
N GLU A 78 -17.25 -5.03 19.09
CA GLU A 78 -18.67 -5.41 19.23
C GLU A 78 -18.90 -6.57 20.21
N ALA A 79 -17.89 -6.96 21.01
CA ALA A 79 -17.98 -8.00 22.05
C ALA A 79 -17.87 -7.40 23.46
#